data_AF-A0A6H9SDS5-F1
#
_entry.id   AF-A0A6H9SDS5-F1
#
_cell.length_a   1.000
_cell.length_b   1.000
_cell.length_c   1.000
_cell.angle_alpha   90.00
_cell.angle_beta   90.00
_cell.angle_gamma   90.00
#
_symmetry.space_group_name_H-M   'P 1'
#
loop_
_entity.id
_entity.type
_entity.pdbx_description
1 polymer ?
#
loop_
_entity_poly.entity_id
_entity_poly.type
_entity_poly.pdbx_seq_one_letter_code
_entity_poly.pdbx_strand_id
1 'polypeptide(L)'
;MPAMPRPLRLLLAIVLILAGAALAAVLAVRHAERAALEEDASRASQQLALYANSLHTLIERYRALPAVLALDPQLRDALKGSLSATQQDALNRKLEKINGAAQSSTLELLDHTGLAVAASNWRLPSSYVGHNYGFRPYFIQTRT
;
A
#
# COMPACT_ATOMS: atom_id res chain seq x y z
N MET A 1 43.68 65.00 11.75
CA MET A 1 43.26 63.87 10.88
C MET A 1 42.71 64.45 9.59
N PRO A 2 43.29 64.17 8.41
CA PRO A 2 42.81 64.76 7.16
C PRO A 2 41.37 64.32 6.91
N ALA A 3 40.47 65.29 6.69
CA ALA A 3 39.07 65.02 6.41
C ALA A 3 38.95 64.36 5.03
N MET A 4 38.39 63.15 4.97
CA MET A 4 38.19 62.45 3.69
C MET A 4 37.36 63.29 2.70
N PRO A 5 37.75 63.37 1.42
CA PRO A 5 37.05 64.15 0.41
C PRO A 5 35.62 63.64 0.22
N ARG A 6 34.66 64.57 0.06
CA ARG A 6 33.21 64.30 -0.10
C ARG A 6 32.86 63.15 -1.09
N PRO A 7 33.43 63.06 -2.31
CA PRO A 7 33.08 61.99 -3.24
C PRO A 7 33.47 60.59 -2.72
N LEU A 8 34.58 60.48 -2.00
CA LEU A 8 35.04 59.21 -1.44
C LEU A 8 34.10 58.69 -0.35
N ARG A 9 33.56 59.60 0.49
CA ARG A 9 32.57 59.23 1.52
C ARG A 9 31.26 58.74 0.91
N LEU A 10 30.78 59.39 -0.16
CA LEU A 10 29.58 58.98 -0.87
C LEU A 10 29.76 57.63 -1.57
N LEU A 11 30.90 57.41 -2.22
CA LEU A 11 31.21 56.13 -2.85
C LEU A 11 31.28 55.00 -1.82
N LEU A 12 31.92 55.22 -0.67
CA LEU A 12 31.96 54.25 0.42
C LEU A 12 30.56 53.92 0.96
N ALA A 13 29.71 54.93 1.12
CA ALA A 13 28.31 54.73 1.54
C ALA A 13 27.52 53.90 0.53
N ILE A 14 27.66 54.18 -0.77
CA ILE A 14 27.00 53.41 -1.84
C ILE A 14 27.49 51.95 -1.83
N VAL A 15 28.80 51.72 -1.74
CA VAL A 15 29.36 50.37 -1.67
C VAL A 15 28.84 49.60 -0.46
N LEU A 16 28.77 50.24 0.71
CA LEU A 16 28.22 49.62 1.91
C LEU A 16 26.74 49.26 1.76
N ILE A 17 25.94 50.15 1.15
CA ILE A 17 24.52 49.88 0.88
C ILE A 17 24.37 48.70 -0.09
N LEU A 18 25.14 48.66 -1.18
CA LEU A 18 25.11 47.57 -2.15
C LEU A 18 25.57 46.24 -1.53
N ALA A 19 26.61 46.27 -0.70
CA ALA A 19 27.08 45.09 0.02
C ALA A 19 26.04 44.59 1.02
N GLY A 20 25.40 45.49 1.77
CA GLY A 20 24.31 45.16 2.68
C GLY A 20 23.10 44.57 1.95
N ALA A 21 22.70 45.15 0.82
CA ALA A 21 21.62 44.64 -0.02
C ALA A 21 21.95 43.25 -0.60
N ALA A 22 23.17 43.05 -1.09
CA ALA A 22 23.62 41.75 -1.60
C ALA A 22 23.64 40.69 -0.49
N LEU A 23 24.12 41.03 0.71
CA LEU A 23 24.11 40.12 1.85
C LEU A 23 22.67 39.76 2.27
N ALA A 24 21.78 40.75 2.35
CA ALA A 24 20.38 40.53 2.67
C ALA A 24 19.69 39.64 1.61
N ALA A 25 19.98 39.86 0.33
CA ALA A 25 19.46 39.02 -0.76
C ALA A 25 19.94 37.57 -0.64
N VAL A 26 21.23 37.34 -0.37
CA VAL A 26 21.77 35.98 -0.18
C VAL A 26 21.13 35.28 1.02
N LEU A 27 20.95 35.99 2.14
CA LEU A 27 20.29 35.43 3.33
C LEU A 27 18.82 35.11 3.06
N ALA A 28 18.10 36.00 2.35
CA ALA A 28 16.71 35.79 1.98
C ALA A 28 16.55 34.56 1.06
N VAL A 29 17.40 34.42 0.04
CA VAL A 29 17.38 33.26 -0.86
C VAL A 29 17.64 31.97 -0.09
N ARG A 30 18.67 31.93 0.76
CA ARG A 30 18.98 30.73 1.57
C ARG A 30 17.87 30.37 2.54
N HIS A 31 17.19 31.36 3.11
CA HIS A 31 16.06 31.12 4.00
C HIS A 31 14.86 30.58 3.22
N ALA A 32 14.55 31.17 2.06
CA ALA A 32 13.48 30.72 1.19
C ALA A 32 13.72 29.30 0.67
N GLU A 33 14.95 28.95 0.27
CA GLU A 33 15.32 27.59 -0.16
C GLU A 33 15.08 26.55 0.95
N ARG A 34 15.50 26.86 2.18
CA ARG A 34 15.29 25.96 3.33
C ARG A 34 13.81 25.78 3.64
N ALA A 35 13.05 26.88 3.69
CA ALA A 35 11.61 26.82 3.94
C ALA A 35 10.88 26.01 2.84
N ALA A 36 11.27 26.19 1.58
CA ALA A 36 10.70 25.43 0.47
C ALA A 36 11.02 23.92 0.58
N LEU A 37 12.26 23.55 0.92
CA LEU A 37 12.63 22.15 1.11
C LEU A 37 11.90 21.50 2.30
N GLU A 38 11.73 22.23 3.40
CA GLU A 38 10.96 21.75 4.57
C GLU A 38 9.48 21.56 4.21
N GLU A 39 8.90 22.50 3.47
CA GLU A 39 7.52 22.41 2.99
C GLU A 39 7.32 21.22 2.04
N ASP A 40 8.23 21.04 1.07
CA ASP A 40 8.20 19.91 0.13
C ASP A 40 8.35 18.56 0.85
N ALA A 41 9.27 18.47 1.81
CA ALA A 41 9.44 17.26 2.63
C ALA A 41 8.18 16.95 3.45
N SER A 42 7.56 17.97 4.04
CA SER A 42 6.30 17.84 4.77
C SER A 42 5.18 17.34 3.86
N ARG A 43 4.99 17.94 2.69
CA ARG A 43 4.01 17.52 1.68
C ARG A 43 4.23 16.08 1.22
N ALA A 44 5.48 15.71 0.92
CA ALA A 44 5.83 14.35 0.54
C ALA A 44 5.50 13.34 1.64
N SER A 45 5.80 13.67 2.91
CA SER A 45 5.47 12.82 4.06
C SER A 45 3.96 12.61 4.23
N GLN A 46 3.16 13.67 4.04
CA GLN A 46 1.71 13.60 4.09
C GLN A 46 1.14 12.73 2.97
N GLN A 47 1.67 12.87 1.75
CA GLN A 47 1.27 12.06 0.61
C GLN A 47 1.63 10.58 0.81
N LEU A 48 2.82 10.29 1.34
CA LEU A 48 3.21 8.92 1.73
C LEU A 48 2.29 8.34 2.79
N ALA A 49 1.90 9.13 3.80
CA ALA A 49 0.96 8.69 4.83
C ALA A 49 -0.42 8.39 4.25
N LEU A 50 -0.91 9.19 3.28
CA LEU A 50 -2.15 8.90 2.57
C LEU A 50 -2.07 7.59 1.79
N TYR A 51 -0.97 7.35 1.04
CA TYR A 51 -0.79 6.09 0.31
C TYR A 51 -0.68 4.88 1.25
N ALA A 52 0.06 5.00 2.35
CA ALA A 52 0.16 3.96 3.36
C ALA A 52 -1.22 3.62 3.94
N ASN A 53 -2.03 4.62 4.27
CA ASN A 53 -3.39 4.43 4.77
C ASN A 53 -4.32 3.79 3.73
N SER A 54 -4.23 4.19 2.46
CA SER A 54 -5.00 3.57 1.38
C SER A 54 -4.64 2.09 1.20
N LEU A 55 -3.34 1.77 1.21
CA LEU A 55 -2.87 0.38 1.13
C LEU A 55 -3.32 -0.43 2.34
N HIS A 56 -3.18 0.12 3.54
CA HIS A 56 -3.63 -0.54 4.77
C HIS A 56 -5.13 -0.84 4.73
N THR A 57 -5.94 0.12 4.30
CA THR A 57 -7.40 -0.05 4.15
C THR A 57 -7.74 -1.15 3.15
N LEU A 58 -7.04 -1.20 2.02
CA LEU A 58 -7.23 -2.26 1.02
C LEU A 58 -6.85 -3.64 1.59
N ILE A 59 -5.75 -3.74 2.32
CA ILE A 59 -5.32 -4.99 2.97
C ILE A 59 -6.35 -5.45 4.00
N GLU A 60 -6.78 -4.57 4.90
CA GLU A 60 -7.73 -4.90 5.96
C GLU A 60 -9.10 -5.33 5.40
N ARG A 61 -9.55 -4.71 4.29
CA ARG A 61 -10.77 -5.14 3.58
C ARG A 61 -10.74 -6.62 3.20
N TYR A 62 -9.60 -7.12 2.71
CA TYR A 62 -9.47 -8.53 2.31
C TYR A 62 -9.09 -9.45 3.47
N ARG A 63 -8.45 -8.93 4.52
CA ARG A 63 -8.00 -9.70 5.69
C ARG A 63 -9.16 -10.33 6.48
N ALA A 64 -10.30 -9.65 6.55
CA ALA A 64 -11.48 -10.16 7.26
C ALA A 64 -12.13 -11.36 6.55
N LEU A 65 -11.97 -11.47 5.23
CA LEU A 65 -12.73 -12.43 4.44
C LEU A 65 -12.41 -13.90 4.76
N PRO A 66 -11.13 -14.36 4.82
CA PRO A 66 -10.82 -15.72 5.23
C PRO A 66 -11.33 -16.07 6.63
N ALA A 67 -11.25 -15.12 7.57
CA ALA A 67 -11.71 -15.34 8.95
C ALA A 67 -13.23 -15.57 9.02
N VAL A 68 -14.01 -14.80 8.25
CA VAL A 68 -15.47 -14.99 8.15
C VAL A 68 -15.79 -16.30 7.45
N LEU A 69 -15.10 -16.63 6.35
CA LEU A 69 -15.31 -17.88 5.62
C LEU A 69 -14.96 -19.11 6.45
N ALA A 70 -13.97 -19.03 7.33
CA ALA A 70 -13.61 -20.14 8.23
C ALA A 70 -14.75 -20.50 9.21
N LEU A 71 -15.70 -19.59 9.46
CA LEU A 71 -16.87 -19.84 10.29
C LEU A 71 -18.03 -20.50 9.54
N ASP A 72 -17.96 -20.58 8.20
CA ASP A 72 -19.02 -21.13 7.37
C ASP A 72 -19.13 -22.65 7.52
N PRO A 73 -20.25 -23.19 8.03
CA PRO A 73 -20.39 -24.62 8.28
C PRO A 73 -20.25 -25.46 7.01
N GLN A 74 -20.71 -24.96 5.86
CA GLN A 74 -20.64 -25.69 4.59
C GLN A 74 -19.20 -25.84 4.11
N LEU A 75 -18.35 -24.81 4.32
CA LEU A 75 -16.92 -24.90 3.99
C LEU A 75 -16.19 -25.85 4.95
N ARG A 76 -16.56 -25.86 6.23
CA ARG A 76 -15.98 -26.79 7.22
C ARG A 76 -16.39 -28.24 6.96
N ASP A 77 -17.66 -28.47 6.65
CA ASP A 77 -18.19 -29.80 6.34
C ASP A 77 -17.58 -30.37 5.07
N ALA A 78 -17.29 -29.52 4.09
CA ALA A 78 -16.59 -29.89 2.86
C ALA A 78 -15.19 -30.46 3.10
N LEU A 79 -14.55 -30.14 4.23
CA LEU A 79 -13.21 -30.61 4.59
C LEU A 79 -13.22 -31.87 5.47
N LYS A 80 -14.39 -32.39 5.87
CA LYS A 80 -14.51 -33.56 6.75
C LYS A 80 -14.40 -34.91 6.01
N GLY A 81 -14.45 -34.91 4.68
CA GLY A 81 -14.45 -36.13 3.89
C GLY A 81 -14.37 -35.87 2.40
N SER A 82 -14.60 -36.92 1.60
CA SER A 82 -14.63 -36.80 0.14
C SER A 82 -15.88 -36.04 -0.33
N LEU A 83 -15.68 -35.08 -1.23
CA LEU A 83 -16.76 -34.33 -1.86
C LEU A 83 -17.31 -35.09 -3.08
N SER A 84 -18.64 -35.20 -3.17
CA SER A 84 -19.29 -35.56 -4.43
C SER A 84 -19.14 -34.43 -5.46
N ALA A 85 -19.28 -34.74 -6.75
CA ALA A 85 -19.27 -33.72 -7.81
C ALA A 85 -20.35 -32.64 -7.60
N THR A 86 -21.51 -33.02 -7.06
CA THR A 86 -22.60 -32.08 -6.76
C THR A 86 -22.27 -31.15 -5.60
N GLN A 87 -21.59 -31.65 -4.55
CA GLN A 87 -21.12 -30.82 -3.44
C GLN A 87 -20.01 -29.87 -3.89
N GLN A 88 -19.09 -30.35 -4.73
CA GLN A 88 -18.02 -29.53 -5.28
C GLN A 88 -18.55 -28.38 -6.16
N ASP A 89 -19.51 -28.64 -7.05
CA ASP A 89 -20.16 -27.60 -7.87
C ASP A 89 -20.87 -26.55 -6.99
N ALA A 90 -21.56 -26.97 -5.93
CA ALA A 90 -22.21 -26.05 -5.00
C ALA A 90 -21.20 -25.14 -4.28
N LEU A 91 -20.06 -25.68 -3.84
CA LEU A 91 -18.98 -24.92 -3.21
C LEU A 91 -18.31 -23.96 -4.21
N ASN A 92 -18.06 -24.40 -5.43
CA ASN A 92 -17.52 -23.60 -6.52
C ASN A 92 -18.39 -22.36 -6.80
N ARG A 93 -19.70 -22.56 -6.98
CA ARG A 93 -20.67 -21.45 -7.17
C ARG A 93 -20.74 -20.52 -5.97
N LYS A 94 -20.64 -21.06 -4.76
CA LYS A 94 -20.60 -20.26 -3.53
C LYS A 94 -19.37 -19.37 -3.50
N LEU A 95 -18.18 -19.93 -3.72
CA LEU A 95 -16.93 -19.17 -3.77
C LEU A 95 -16.92 -18.16 -4.93
N GLU A 96 -17.48 -18.49 -6.09
CA GLU A 96 -17.68 -17.58 -7.21
C GLU A 96 -18.55 -16.38 -6.81
N LYS A 97 -19.70 -16.61 -6.17
CA LYS A 97 -20.60 -15.54 -5.70
C LYS A 97 -19.94 -14.66 -4.64
N ILE A 98 -19.26 -15.27 -3.67
CA ILE A 98 -18.56 -14.55 -2.60
C ILE A 98 -17.41 -13.73 -3.19
N ASN A 99 -16.62 -14.31 -4.11
CA ASN A 99 -15.54 -13.59 -4.78
C ASN A 99 -16.05 -12.40 -5.60
N GLY A 100 -17.19 -12.56 -6.27
CA GLY A 100 -17.85 -11.48 -7.00
C GLY A 100 -18.26 -10.30 -6.10
N ALA A 101 -18.74 -10.60 -4.88
CA ALA A 101 -19.09 -9.57 -3.89
C ALA A 101 -17.86 -8.94 -3.22
N ALA A 102 -16.86 -9.76 -2.89
CA ALA A 102 -15.62 -9.31 -2.25
C ALA A 102 -14.67 -8.60 -3.24
N GLN A 103 -14.86 -8.81 -4.54
CA GLN A 103 -13.97 -8.34 -5.61
C GLN A 103 -12.50 -8.67 -5.33
N SER A 104 -12.24 -9.91 -4.88
CA SER A 104 -10.88 -10.44 -4.75
C SER A 104 -10.43 -11.06 -6.08
N SER A 105 -9.14 -11.34 -6.23
CA SER A 105 -8.64 -12.01 -7.44
C SER A 105 -9.26 -13.40 -7.57
N THR A 106 -9.15 -14.21 -6.53
CA THR A 106 -9.65 -15.58 -6.47
C THR A 106 -9.89 -16.00 -5.01
N LEU A 107 -10.77 -16.98 -4.81
CA LEU A 107 -10.98 -17.65 -3.52
C LEU A 107 -10.93 -19.16 -3.72
N GLU A 108 -10.16 -19.83 -2.88
CA GLU A 108 -10.00 -21.29 -2.91
C GLU A 108 -10.22 -21.90 -1.54
N LEU A 109 -10.83 -23.08 -1.53
CA LEU A 109 -10.88 -23.94 -0.36
C LEU A 109 -9.81 -25.03 -0.53
N LEU A 110 -8.84 -25.03 0.38
CA LEU A 110 -7.78 -26.04 0.43
C LEU A 110 -8.06 -27.06 1.52
N ASP A 111 -7.87 -28.35 1.23
CA ASP A 111 -7.91 -29.39 2.24
C ASP A 111 -6.65 -29.44 3.12
N HIS A 112 -6.64 -30.34 4.10
CA HIS A 112 -5.54 -30.51 5.05
C HIS A 112 -4.20 -30.89 4.39
N THR A 113 -4.19 -31.36 3.13
CA THR A 113 -2.99 -31.69 2.35
C THR A 113 -2.53 -30.52 1.47
N GLY A 114 -3.38 -29.51 1.29
CA GLY A 114 -3.16 -28.37 0.41
C GLY A 114 -3.81 -28.53 -0.96
N LEU A 115 -4.63 -29.56 -1.18
CA LEU A 115 -5.38 -29.73 -2.43
C LEU A 115 -6.53 -28.73 -2.49
N ALA A 116 -6.62 -27.99 -3.60
CA ALA A 116 -7.76 -27.11 -3.85
C ALA A 116 -9.00 -27.93 -4.23
N VAL A 117 -9.94 -28.05 -3.29
CA VAL A 117 -11.17 -28.82 -3.46
C VAL A 117 -12.30 -28.00 -4.09
N ALA A 118 -12.28 -26.68 -3.95
CA ALA A 118 -13.20 -25.76 -4.63
C ALA A 118 -12.51 -24.43 -4.90
N ALA A 119 -12.92 -23.72 -5.94
CA ALA A 119 -12.35 -22.41 -6.29
C ALA A 119 -13.38 -21.50 -6.96
N SER A 120 -13.24 -20.18 -6.79
CA SER A 120 -14.09 -19.18 -7.42
C SER A 120 -13.88 -19.10 -8.93
N ASN A 121 -12.68 -19.45 -9.40
CA ASN A 121 -12.30 -19.45 -10.82
C ASN A 121 -12.54 -20.80 -11.51
N TRP A 122 -13.39 -21.66 -10.95
CA TRP A 122 -13.59 -23.04 -11.40
C TRP A 122 -14.01 -23.20 -12.87
N ARG A 123 -14.65 -22.19 -13.47
CA ARG A 123 -15.06 -22.19 -14.90
C ARG A 123 -13.98 -21.69 -15.85
N LEU A 124 -12.87 -21.17 -15.34
CA LEU A 124 -11.80 -20.61 -16.16
C LEU A 124 -10.77 -21.69 -16.51
N PRO A 125 -10.07 -21.57 -17.65
CA PRO A 125 -8.94 -22.44 -17.96
C PRO A 125 -7.83 -22.43 -16.89
N SER A 126 -7.75 -21.34 -16.12
CA SER A 126 -6.84 -21.16 -14.99
C SER A 126 -7.39 -21.68 -13.65
N SER A 127 -8.43 -22.52 -13.69
CA SER A 127 -9.07 -23.09 -12.49
C SER A 127 -8.04 -23.70 -11.54
N TYR A 128 -8.17 -23.38 -10.26
CA TYR A 128 -7.30 -23.93 -9.23
C TYR A 128 -7.77 -25.28 -8.70
N VAL A 129 -9.01 -25.69 -8.99
CA VAL A 129 -9.56 -26.98 -8.55
C VAL A 129 -8.64 -28.13 -8.98
N GLY A 130 -8.33 -29.04 -8.07
CA GLY A 130 -7.50 -30.22 -8.32
C GLY A 130 -5.99 -29.98 -8.24
N HIS A 131 -5.53 -28.74 -8.06
CA HIS A 131 -4.11 -28.44 -7.87
C HIS A 131 -3.72 -28.45 -6.39
N ASN A 132 -2.53 -28.96 -6.09
CA ASN A 132 -2.01 -28.97 -4.73
C ASN A 132 -1.08 -27.79 -4.48
N TYR A 133 -1.37 -27.05 -3.41
CA TYR A 133 -0.66 -25.85 -2.95
C TYR A 133 -0.01 -26.05 -1.58
N GLY A 134 0.18 -27.29 -1.14
CA GLY A 134 0.74 -27.65 0.17
C GLY A 134 2.13 -27.09 0.45
N PHE A 135 2.86 -26.75 -0.62
CA PHE A 135 4.20 -26.16 -0.56
C PHE A 135 4.20 -24.63 -0.49
N ARG A 136 3.03 -23.98 -0.57
CA ARG A 136 2.93 -22.52 -0.58
C ARG A 136 3.05 -21.96 0.84
N PRO A 137 3.82 -20.88 1.04
CA PRO A 137 3.97 -20.27 2.37
C PRO A 137 2.64 -19.95 3.07
N TYR A 138 1.64 -19.44 2.34
CA TYR A 138 0.32 -19.09 2.90
C TYR A 138 -0.47 -20.30 3.43
N PHE A 139 -0.14 -21.52 3.00
CA PHE A 139 -0.75 -22.75 3.50
C PHE A 139 0.10 -23.38 4.60
N ILE A 140 1.43 -23.30 4.51
CA ILE A 140 2.34 -23.80 5.54
C ILE A 140 2.14 -23.01 6.85
N GLN A 141 2.02 -21.69 6.75
CA GLN A 141 1.90 -20.79 7.91
C GLN A 141 0.59 -20.95 8.70
N THR A 142 -0.44 -21.58 8.14
CA THR A 142 -1.71 -21.83 8.84
C THR A 142 -1.74 -23.15 9.59
N ARG A 143 -0.69 -23.99 9.45
CA ARG A 143 -0.54 -25.26 10.18
C ARG A 143 0.18 -25.11 11.52
N THR A 144 0.95 -24.04 11.67
CA THR A 144 1.65 -23.65 12.92
C THR A 144 0.72 -22.87 13.83
#